data_AF-A0A962UDI7-F1
#
_entry.id   AF-A0A962UDI7-F1
#
_cell.length_a   1.000
_cell.length_b   1.000
_cell.length_c   1.000
_cell.angle_alpha   90.00
_cell.angle_beta   90.00
_cell.angle_gamma   90.00
#
_symmetry.space_group_name_H-M   'P 1'
#
loop_
_entity.id
_entity.type
_entity.pdbx_description
1 polymer ?
#
loop_
_entity_poly.entity_id
_entity_poly.type
_entity_poly.pdbx_seq_one_letter_code
_entity_poly.pdbx_strand_id
1 'polypeptide(L)' 'VSTSTRNFPNRLGKGANVYLSSAELAAVCALLGKIPTFEEYMSYMGEIGAKGAEIYRYLNFDQVPEYREVADKVKLAA' A
#
# COMPACT_ATOMS: atom_id res chain seq x y z
N VAL A 1 7.02 -3.55 -11.72
CA VAL A 1 7.28 -3.74 -10.28
C VAL A 1 5.94 -3.96 -9.59
N SER A 2 5.83 -4.89 -8.65
CA SER A 2 4.54 -5.34 -8.09
C SER A 2 4.61 -5.52 -6.58
N THR A 3 3.54 -5.16 -5.87
CA THR A 3 3.34 -5.46 -4.44
C THR A 3 2.60 -6.79 -4.21
N SER A 4 2.42 -7.58 -5.27
CA SER A 4 1.81 -8.90 -5.19
C SER A 4 2.68 -9.88 -4.38
N THR A 5 2.13 -11.06 -4.13
CA THR A 5 2.82 -12.12 -3.38
C THR A 5 3.70 -13.02 -4.24
N ARG A 6 3.58 -12.94 -5.58
CA ARG A 6 4.19 -13.90 -6.53
C ARG A 6 4.54 -13.25 -7.87
N ASN A 7 5.67 -13.65 -8.45
CA ASN A 7 6.19 -13.16 -9.74
C ASN A 7 6.65 -14.27 -10.70
N PHE A 8 6.13 -15.50 -10.57
CA PHE A 8 6.48 -16.60 -11.48
C PHE A 8 6.12 -16.28 -12.94
N PRO A 9 6.81 -16.88 -13.94
CA PRO A 9 6.57 -16.62 -15.36
C PRO A 9 5.10 -16.76 -15.76
N ASN A 10 4.63 -15.86 -16.63
CA ASN A 10 3.26 -15.82 -17.13
C ASN A 10 2.16 -15.57 -16.07
N ARG A 11 2.52 -15.06 -14.88
CA ARG A 11 1.52 -14.70 -13.86
C ARG A 11 0.76 -13.40 -14.18
N LEU A 12 1.49 -12.32 -14.40
CA LEU A 12 0.90 -11.00 -14.68
C LEU A 12 0.86 -10.67 -16.18
N GLY A 13 1.62 -11.40 -16.99
CA GLY A 13 1.66 -11.21 -18.44
C GLY A 13 2.61 -12.18 -19.12
N LYS A 14 2.33 -12.50 -20.39
CA LYS A 14 3.16 -13.38 -21.21
C LYS A 14 4.51 -12.71 -21.47
N GLY A 15 5.61 -13.39 -21.11
CA GLY A 15 6.97 -12.86 -21.28
C GLY A 15 7.31 -11.67 -20.37
N ALA A 16 6.49 -11.37 -19.36
CA ALA A 16 6.72 -10.26 -18.45
C ALA A 16 7.75 -10.62 -17.38
N ASN A 17 8.72 -9.72 -17.17
CA ASN A 17 9.62 -9.76 -16.03
C ASN A 17 9.03 -8.92 -14.88
N VAL A 18 8.73 -9.57 -13.76
CA VAL A 18 8.06 -8.94 -12.62
C VAL A 18 8.97 -9.00 -11.40
N TYR A 19 9.18 -7.84 -10.78
CA TYR A 19 9.97 -7.68 -9.56
C TYR A 19 9.02 -7.35 -8.40
N LEU A 20 9.15 -8.08 -7.28
CA LEU A 20 8.35 -7.86 -6.08
C LEU A 20 9.00 -6.78 -5.21
N SER A 21 8.18 -5.87 -4.68
CA SER A 21 8.66 -4.76 -3.83
C SER A 21 7.59 -4.32 -2.82
N SER A 22 7.97 -3.42 -1.91
CA SER A 22 7.03 -2.63 -1.12
C SER A 22 6.22 -1.66 -1.99
N ALA A 23 5.16 -1.09 -1.41
CA ALA A 23 4.30 -0.12 -2.10
C ALA A 23 5.04 1.20 -2.36
N GLU A 24 5.85 1.66 -1.40
CA GLU A 24 6.64 2.87 -1.51
C GLU A 24 7.67 2.76 -2.64
N LEU A 25 8.42 1.66 -2.69
CA LEU A 25 9.39 1.43 -3.76
C LEU A 25 8.70 1.30 -5.13
N ALA A 26 7.54 0.65 -5.19
CA ALA A 26 6.77 0.55 -6.42
C ALA A 26 6.31 1.93 -6.92
N ALA A 27 5.87 2.81 -6.02
CA ALA A 27 5.48 4.19 -6.34
C ALA A 27 6.67 5.00 -6.89
N VAL A 28 7.85 4.90 -6.26
CA VAL A 28 9.07 5.55 -6.76
C VAL A 28 9.47 5.00 -8.13
N CYS A 29 9.39 3.68 -8.34
CA CYS A 29 9.66 3.07 -9.65
C CYS A 29 8.67 3.55 -10.73
N ALA A 30 7.40 3.73 -10.38
CA ALA A 30 6.38 4.24 -11.30
C ALA A 30 6.64 5.71 -11.67
N LEU A 31 7.10 6.53 -10.73
CA LEU A 31 7.45 7.93 -10.97
C LEU A 31 8.71 8.07 -11.86
N LEU A 32 9.75 7.28 -11.60
CA LEU A 32 11.03 7.37 -12.30
C LEU A 32 11.09 6.56 -13.61
N GLY A 33 10.19 5.59 -13.80
CA GLY A 33 10.20 4.66 -14.94
C GLY A 33 11.35 3.65 -14.91
N LYS A 34 12.07 3.52 -13.79
CA LYS A 34 13.20 2.59 -13.59
C LYS A 34 13.27 2.11 -12.13
N ILE A 35 14.04 1.06 -11.86
CA ILE A 35 14.41 0.70 -10.49
C ILE A 35 15.42 1.75 -10.00
N PRO A 36 15.14 2.48 -8.90
CA PRO A 36 15.99 3.55 -8.40
C PRO A 36 17.28 3.01 -7.78
N THR A 37 18.28 3.88 -7.66
CA THR A 37 19.38 3.68 -6.70
C THR A 37 18.88 3.86 -5.27
N PHE A 38 19.69 3.43 -4.30
CA PHE A 38 19.38 3.66 -2.88
C PHE A 38 19.23 5.15 -2.55
N GLU A 39 20.12 5.99 -3.07
CA GLU A 39 20.11 7.43 -2.84
C GLU A 39 18.86 8.09 -3.45
N GLU A 40 18.51 7.72 -4.70
CA GLU A 40 17.28 8.18 -5.34
C GLU A 40 16.05 7.79 -4.50
N TYR A 41 15.96 6.54 -4.06
CA TYR A 41 14.86 6.07 -3.22
C TYR A 41 14.76 6.84 -1.89
N MET A 42 15.88 7.00 -1.17
CA MET A 42 15.91 7.67 0.12
C MET A 42 15.52 9.15 0.02
N SER A 43 15.82 9.81 -1.10
CA SER A 43 15.39 11.20 -1.34
C SER A 43 13.86 11.36 -1.29
N TYR A 44 13.09 10.38 -1.80
CA TYR A 44 11.62 10.40 -1.76
C TYR A 44 11.07 9.96 -0.40
N MET A 45 11.75 9.05 0.30
CA MET A 45 11.28 8.54 1.58
C MET A 45 11.35 9.56 2.72
N GLY A 46 12.16 10.61 2.60
CA GLY A 46 12.26 11.66 3.63
C GLY A 46 10.90 12.30 3.96
N GLU A 47 10.11 12.64 2.94
CA GLU A 47 8.79 13.25 3.13
C GLU A 47 7.75 12.26 3.68
N ILE A 48 7.78 11.02 3.18
CA ILE A 48 6.88 9.94 3.65
C ILE A 48 7.15 9.64 5.12
N GLY A 49 8.42 9.58 5.51
CA GLY A 49 8.82 9.37 6.90
C GLY A 49 8.32 10.47 7.83
N ALA A 50 8.40 11.74 7.41
CA ALA A 50 7.96 12.88 8.22
C ALA A 50 6.44 12.87 8.50
N LYS A 51 5.64 12.29 7.59
CA LYS A 51 4.17 12.18 7.72
C LYS A 51 3.70 10.76 8.07
N GLY A 52 4.60 9.88 8.49
CA GLY A 52 4.30 8.47 8.69
C GLY A 52 3.12 8.20 9.62
N ALA A 53 2.98 8.97 10.70
CA ALA A 53 1.87 8.81 11.66
C ALA A 53 0.48 9.11 11.04
N GLU A 54 0.42 10.00 10.05
CA GLU A 54 -0.83 10.33 9.35
C GLU A 54 -1.13 9.34 8.24
N ILE A 55 -0.09 8.92 7.50
CA ILE A 55 -0.17 8.02 6.34
C ILE A 55 -0.50 6.58 6.79
N TYR A 56 0.18 6.07 7.81
CA TYR A 56 0.08 4.66 8.23
C TYR A 56 -0.99 4.43 9.30
N ARG A 57 -2.19 4.99 9.10
CA ARG A 57 -3.35 4.74 9.97
C ARG A 57 -4.17 3.57 9.43
N TYR A 58 -4.41 2.59 10.28
CA TYR A 58 -5.32 1.49 9.98
C TYR A 58 -6.78 1.92 10.13
N LEU A 59 -7.66 1.23 9.39
CA LEU A 59 -9.09 1.43 9.50
C LEU A 59 -9.64 0.72 10.74
N ASN A 60 -9.97 1.49 11.78
CA ASN A 60 -10.63 1.01 12.98
C ASN A 60 -12.12 1.40 12.91
N PHE A 61 -13.00 0.46 12.58
CA PHE A 61 -14.42 0.74 12.32
C PHE A 61 -15.18 1.31 13.53
N ASP A 62 -14.74 1.00 14.75
CA ASP A 62 -15.29 1.55 16.00
C ASP A 62 -15.02 3.05 16.18
N GLN A 63 -13.98 3.56 15.52
CA GLN A 63 -13.57 4.97 15.54
C GLN A 63 -14.17 5.79 14.40
N VAL A 64 -14.92 5.14 13.48
CA VAL A 64 -15.55 5.79 12.33
C VAL A 64 -17.06 5.94 12.60
N PRO A 65 -17.57 7.18 12.75
CA PRO A 65 -18.96 7.43 13.14
C PRO A 65 -20.00 6.69 12.29
N GLU A 66 -19.80 6.66 10.98
CA GLU A 66 -20.72 6.06 10.02
C GLU A 66 -20.91 4.55 10.25
N TYR A 67 -19.85 3.85 10.67
CA TYR A 67 -19.92 2.42 10.99
C TYR A 67 -20.55 2.19 12.37
N ARG A 68 -20.22 3.05 13.35
CA ARG A 68 -20.77 2.97 14.70
C ARG A 68 -22.28 3.19 14.72
N GLU A 69 -22.78 4.18 14.00
CA GLU A 69 -24.22 4.47 13.93
C GLU A 69 -25.04 3.32 13.33
N VAL A 70 -24.47 2.58 12.39
CA VAL A 70 -25.10 1.38 11.83
C VAL A 70 -25.06 0.24 12.84
N ALA A 71 -23.90 0.02 13.47
CA ALA A 71 -23.71 -1.02 14.47
C ALA A 71 -24.68 -0.87 15.67
N ASP A 72 -24.90 0.36 16.16
CA ASP A 72 -25.78 0.66 17.30
C ASP A 72 -27.26 0.33 17.03
N LYS A 73 -27.67 0.22 15.75
CA LYS A 73 -29.05 -0.13 15.35
C LYS A 73 -29.28 -1.64 15.28
N VAL A 74 -28.23 -2.45 15.37
CA VAL A 74 -28.32 -3.92 15.31
C VAL A 74 -28.85 -4.45 16.63
N LYS A 75 -30.04 -5.07 16.60
CA LYS A 75 -30.60 -5.80 17.74
C LYS A 75 -30.12 -7.25 17.69
N LEU A 76 -29.60 -7.76 18.81
CA LEU A 76 -29.31 -9.18 18.95
C LEU A 76 -30.62 -9.96 18.96
N ALA A 77 -30.70 -11.02 18.14
CA ALA A 77 -31.80 -11.97 18.22
C ALA A 77 -31.71 -12.71 19.56
N ALA A 78 -32.81 -12.72 20.31
CA ALA A 78 -32.93 -13.40 21.60
C ALA A 78 -32.91 -14.92 21.45
#